data_AF-A0A3B9JAV0-F1
#
_entry.id   AF-A0A3B9JAV0-F1
#
_cell.length_a   1.000
_cell.length_b   1.000
_cell.length_c   1.000
_cell.angle_alpha   90.00
_cell.angle_beta   90.00
_cell.angle_gamma   90.00
#
_symmetry.space_group_name_H-M   'P 1'
#
loop_
_entity.id
_entity.type
_entity.pdbx_description
1 polymer ?
#
loop_
_entity_poly.entity_id
_entity_poly.type
_entity_poly.pdbx_seq_one_letter_code
_entity_poly.pdbx_strand_id
1 'polypeptide(L)'
;LTSSDLLPEENVWVSMDKSGMISRTSEDKSPRLSGIDAPAFLVRGSTHDTLYLAAVNGKSAAVAVHTLPESPTPFNKVCPLKADEKPVCAFVLPAQKSSLPEETYVFTTTRGGMVKKSLLGELPGPSAQTFWLCKVNDGDALGWVSLTDGKRELLLATALGMAIRFDEDEVRPMGLVAAGVNAVKLGVGDEVTGAEVINGLSHETTDKGGVTDVFLIGSDGKAKRVALKDFPSQGRYGRGVIAWDLPLGIKLAGIATGKPNSMVTIHLLKAAAKSARLDEAGLKKRAATRGDVVTEVKPGDAVLGLVVAWSVERFLGGGKGPAKHTPTVDSGKPQQLTLLSPLKEKKTADKGATTKAAAAKKPAAKAGAAKTPAKKTPASKAPTAKKPAAKAPATKTPAAKKPASKKPAAKTPAAKAPAAKKPASKK
;
A
#
# COMPACT_ATOMS: atom_id res chain seq x y z
N LEU A 1 -26.08 1.06 -20.69
CA LEU A 1 -26.33 0.55 -19.34
C LEU A 1 -25.57 -0.76 -19.16
N THR A 2 -24.65 -0.79 -18.22
CA THR A 2 -24.01 -2.03 -17.75
C THR A 2 -24.95 -2.73 -16.76
N SER A 3 -24.75 -4.03 -16.50
CA SER A 3 -25.55 -4.77 -15.50
C SER A 3 -25.47 -4.16 -14.10
N SER A 4 -24.38 -3.45 -13.79
CA SER A 4 -24.18 -2.72 -12.54
C SER A 4 -25.15 -1.55 -12.37
N ASP A 5 -25.47 -0.84 -13.45
CA ASP A 5 -26.35 0.35 -13.43
C ASP A 5 -27.81 0.00 -13.07
N LEU A 6 -28.16 -1.28 -13.06
CA LEU A 6 -29.50 -1.80 -12.74
C LEU A 6 -29.64 -2.26 -11.27
N LEU A 7 -28.53 -2.33 -10.53
CA LEU A 7 -28.51 -2.75 -9.13
C LEU A 7 -28.37 -1.53 -8.21
N PRO A 8 -28.98 -1.53 -7.02
CA PRO A 8 -28.76 -0.47 -6.06
C PRO A 8 -27.28 -0.38 -5.66
N GLU A 9 -26.81 0.85 -5.53
CA GLU A 9 -25.47 1.14 -5.02
C GLU A 9 -25.46 0.93 -3.50
N GLU A 10 -24.76 -0.10 -3.05
CA GLU A 10 -24.71 -0.48 -1.63
C GLU A 10 -23.26 -0.68 -1.20
N ASN A 11 -22.93 -0.20 0.00
CA ASN A 11 -21.63 -0.44 0.60
C ASN A 11 -21.55 -1.89 1.09
N VAL A 12 -20.51 -2.58 0.67
CA VAL A 12 -20.28 -3.99 0.98
C VAL A 12 -18.83 -4.22 1.39
N TRP A 13 -18.63 -5.33 2.08
CA TRP A 13 -17.31 -5.83 2.44
C TRP A 13 -17.01 -7.07 1.61
N VAL A 14 -15.86 -7.08 0.97
CA VAL A 14 -15.31 -8.25 0.28
C VAL A 14 -14.19 -8.84 1.12
N SER A 15 -14.28 -10.13 1.40
CA SER A 15 -13.27 -10.84 2.17
C SER A 15 -12.87 -12.13 1.49
N MET A 16 -11.60 -12.50 1.64
CA MET A 16 -11.13 -13.85 1.34
C MET A 16 -10.34 -14.40 2.52
N ASP A 17 -10.58 -15.64 2.89
CA ASP A 17 -9.89 -16.32 3.99
C ASP A 17 -8.51 -16.88 3.58
N LYS A 18 -7.83 -17.52 4.53
CA LYS A 18 -6.56 -18.24 4.28
C LYS A 18 -6.73 -19.48 3.41
N SER A 19 -7.93 -20.00 3.17
CA SER A 19 -8.15 -21.16 2.30
C SER A 19 -8.40 -20.77 0.83
N GLY A 20 -8.69 -19.49 0.57
CA GLY A 20 -9.00 -18.97 -0.76
C GLY A 20 -10.50 -18.89 -1.06
N MET A 21 -11.33 -18.91 -0.02
CA MET A 21 -12.78 -18.74 -0.12
C MET A 21 -13.11 -17.26 -0.04
N ILE A 22 -13.68 -16.72 -1.12
CA ILE A 22 -14.05 -15.32 -1.28
C ILE A 22 -15.57 -15.15 -1.23
N SER A 23 -16.02 -14.09 -0.59
CA SER A 23 -17.42 -13.65 -0.59
C SER A 23 -17.53 -12.15 -0.39
N ARG A 24 -18.72 -11.60 -0.67
CA ARG A 24 -19.13 -10.26 -0.25
C ARG A 24 -20.20 -10.32 0.83
N THR A 25 -20.33 -9.27 1.63
CA THR A 25 -21.48 -9.08 2.52
C THR A 25 -22.67 -8.48 1.75
N SER A 26 -23.88 -8.73 2.25
CA SER A 26 -25.11 -8.11 1.76
C SER A 26 -25.33 -6.70 2.30
N GLU A 27 -24.74 -6.39 3.46
CA GLU A 27 -24.85 -5.09 4.15
C GLU A 27 -23.46 -4.51 4.43
N ASP A 28 -23.41 -3.22 4.80
CA ASP A 28 -22.19 -2.52 5.24
C ASP A 28 -21.80 -2.92 6.68
N LYS A 29 -21.64 -4.22 6.89
CA LYS A 29 -21.24 -4.81 8.16
C LYS A 29 -19.96 -5.60 7.96
N SER A 30 -18.90 -5.17 8.63
CA SER A 30 -17.62 -5.90 8.60
C SER A 30 -17.81 -7.35 9.05
N PRO A 31 -17.21 -8.32 8.34
CA PRO A 31 -17.17 -9.70 8.79
C PRO A 31 -16.32 -9.83 10.07
N ARG A 32 -16.41 -11.00 10.71
CA ARG A 32 -15.63 -11.31 11.90
C ARG A 32 -14.13 -11.27 11.58
N LEU A 33 -13.38 -10.50 12.35
CA LEU A 33 -11.93 -10.29 12.17
C LEU A 33 -11.07 -11.36 12.85
N SER A 34 -11.67 -12.36 13.48
CA SER A 34 -10.99 -13.39 14.27
C SER A 34 -11.63 -14.76 14.04
N GLY A 35 -10.92 -15.81 14.45
CA GLY A 35 -11.34 -17.19 14.22
C GLY A 35 -10.62 -17.86 13.05
N ILE A 36 -11.12 -19.03 12.68
CA ILE A 36 -10.55 -19.86 11.60
C ILE A 36 -10.81 -19.21 10.24
N ASP A 37 -12.02 -18.67 10.07
CA ASP A 37 -12.48 -18.03 8.83
C ASP A 37 -12.10 -16.55 8.75
N ALA A 38 -11.13 -16.11 9.56
CA ALA A 38 -10.70 -14.73 9.56
C ALA A 38 -10.11 -14.35 8.19
N PRO A 39 -10.43 -13.16 7.68
CA PRO A 39 -9.99 -12.73 6.35
C PRO A 39 -8.46 -12.63 6.26
N ALA A 40 -7.89 -13.22 5.21
CA ALA A 40 -6.53 -12.98 4.75
C ALA A 40 -6.39 -11.62 4.04
N PHE A 41 -7.47 -11.13 3.43
CA PHE A 41 -7.65 -9.72 3.11
C PHE A 41 -9.12 -9.32 3.28
N LEU A 42 -9.33 -8.04 3.56
CA LEU A 42 -10.64 -7.46 3.78
C LEU A 42 -10.70 -6.09 3.11
N VAL A 43 -11.67 -5.90 2.25
CA VAL A 43 -11.82 -4.70 1.42
C VAL A 43 -13.24 -4.16 1.57
N ARG A 44 -13.40 -2.87 1.86
CA ARG A 44 -14.69 -2.18 1.83
C ARG A 44 -14.81 -1.39 0.52
N GLY A 45 -15.97 -1.49 -0.13
CA GLY A 45 -16.29 -0.77 -1.36
C GLY A 45 -17.79 -0.75 -1.63
N SER A 46 -18.16 -0.43 -2.86
CA SER A 46 -19.53 -0.42 -3.37
C SER A 46 -19.81 -1.62 -4.28
N THR A 47 -21.07 -2.03 -4.40
CA THR A 47 -21.53 -3.05 -5.38
C THR A 47 -21.18 -2.69 -6.82
N HIS A 48 -21.06 -1.40 -7.12
CA HIS A 48 -20.71 -0.88 -8.45
C HIS A 48 -19.19 -0.85 -8.71
N ASP A 49 -18.37 -1.09 -7.69
CA ASP A 49 -16.92 -1.03 -7.82
C ASP A 49 -16.35 -2.23 -8.58
N THR A 50 -15.11 -2.07 -9.01
CA THR A 50 -14.26 -3.15 -9.53
C THR A 50 -13.28 -3.59 -8.45
N LEU A 51 -13.33 -4.88 -8.11
CA LEU A 51 -12.34 -5.56 -7.28
C LEU A 51 -11.15 -6.00 -8.14
N TYR A 52 -9.96 -5.71 -7.67
CA TYR A 52 -8.71 -6.21 -8.20
C TYR A 52 -8.11 -7.21 -7.23
N LEU A 53 -7.82 -8.41 -7.74
CA LEU A 53 -7.17 -9.49 -7.00
C LEU A 53 -5.77 -9.70 -7.58
N ALA A 54 -4.74 -9.74 -6.75
CA ALA A 54 -3.36 -9.94 -7.19
C ALA A 54 -2.72 -11.15 -6.49
N ALA A 55 -2.21 -12.08 -7.28
CA ALA A 55 -1.49 -13.26 -6.84
C ALA A 55 -0.05 -12.94 -6.43
N VAL A 56 0.62 -13.92 -5.82
CA VAL A 56 2.01 -13.80 -5.32
C VAL A 56 2.99 -13.34 -6.39
N ASN A 57 2.83 -13.80 -7.63
CA ASN A 57 3.68 -13.43 -8.76
C ASN A 57 3.32 -12.07 -9.38
N GLY A 58 2.29 -11.40 -8.85
CA GLY A 58 1.77 -10.13 -9.34
C GLY A 58 0.84 -10.22 -10.56
N LYS A 59 0.46 -11.44 -10.97
CA LYS A 59 -0.63 -11.67 -11.92
C LYS A 59 -1.96 -11.38 -11.24
N SER A 60 -2.88 -10.76 -11.96
CA SER A 60 -4.08 -10.18 -11.40
C SER A 60 -5.34 -10.40 -12.23
N ALA A 61 -6.48 -10.25 -11.56
CA ALA A 61 -7.81 -10.26 -12.16
C ALA A 61 -8.60 -9.03 -11.71
N ALA A 62 -9.45 -8.53 -12.59
CA ALA A 62 -10.43 -7.49 -12.30
C ALA A 62 -11.83 -8.12 -12.35
N VAL A 63 -12.62 -7.94 -11.30
CA VAL A 63 -13.93 -8.55 -11.10
C VAL A 63 -14.91 -7.48 -10.64
N ALA A 64 -16.13 -7.47 -11.17
CA ALA A 64 -17.13 -6.51 -10.72
C ALA A 64 -17.72 -6.96 -9.38
N VAL A 65 -17.77 -6.07 -8.38
CA VAL A 65 -18.11 -6.44 -7.00
C VAL A 65 -19.50 -7.08 -6.89
N HIS A 66 -20.50 -6.57 -7.61
CA HIS A 66 -21.86 -7.14 -7.63
C HIS A 66 -21.93 -8.61 -8.10
N THR A 67 -20.93 -9.10 -8.84
CA THR A 67 -20.89 -10.50 -9.32
C THR A 67 -20.38 -11.48 -8.27
N LEU A 68 -19.82 -10.97 -7.17
CA LEU A 68 -19.30 -11.81 -6.11
C LEU A 68 -20.46 -12.47 -5.33
N PRO A 69 -20.31 -13.76 -4.98
CA PRO A 69 -21.30 -14.46 -4.18
C PRO A 69 -21.30 -13.96 -2.73
N GLU A 70 -22.47 -14.03 -2.10
CA GLU A 70 -22.62 -13.72 -0.67
C GLU A 70 -22.20 -14.90 0.23
N SER A 71 -22.15 -16.11 -0.35
CA SER A 71 -21.62 -17.30 0.30
C SER A 71 -20.15 -17.54 -0.08
N PRO A 72 -19.30 -17.99 0.86
CA PRO A 72 -17.90 -18.29 0.59
C PRO A 72 -17.74 -19.28 -0.57
N THR A 73 -17.01 -18.86 -1.61
CA THR A 73 -16.79 -19.64 -2.83
C THR A 73 -15.30 -19.62 -3.20
N PRO A 74 -14.72 -20.70 -3.76
CA PRO A 74 -13.32 -20.65 -4.20
C PRO A 74 -13.05 -19.52 -5.19
N PHE A 75 -11.97 -18.76 -4.97
CA PHE A 75 -11.65 -17.56 -5.77
C PHE A 75 -11.56 -17.82 -7.28
N ASN A 76 -11.07 -18.99 -7.69
CA ASN A 76 -10.91 -19.38 -9.09
C ASN A 76 -12.24 -19.67 -9.81
N LYS A 77 -13.37 -19.70 -9.10
CA LYS A 77 -14.71 -19.77 -9.69
C LYS A 77 -15.31 -18.40 -9.97
N VAL A 78 -14.80 -17.34 -9.34
CA VAL A 78 -15.31 -15.97 -9.48
C VAL A 78 -14.39 -15.06 -10.30
N CYS A 79 -13.16 -15.51 -10.57
CA CYS A 79 -12.18 -14.74 -11.33
C CYS A 79 -11.32 -15.66 -12.22
N PRO A 80 -10.64 -15.12 -13.26
CA PRO A 80 -9.84 -15.92 -14.20
C PRO A 80 -8.48 -16.40 -13.66
N LEU A 81 -8.16 -16.16 -12.38
CA LEU A 81 -6.94 -16.69 -11.76
C LEU A 81 -7.07 -18.20 -11.53
N LYS A 82 -5.97 -18.92 -11.78
CA LYS A 82 -5.92 -20.37 -11.57
C LYS A 82 -5.80 -20.73 -10.08
N ALA A 83 -6.04 -22.00 -9.75
CA ALA A 83 -5.98 -22.49 -8.37
C ALA A 83 -4.60 -22.30 -7.70
N ASP A 84 -3.52 -22.39 -8.47
CA ASP A 84 -2.14 -22.14 -8.04
C ASP A 84 -1.78 -20.65 -7.99
N GLU A 85 -2.59 -19.78 -8.61
CA GLU A 85 -2.42 -18.32 -8.66
C GLU A 85 -3.24 -17.64 -7.56
N LYS A 86 -3.09 -18.11 -6.32
CA LYS A 86 -3.87 -17.62 -5.19
C LYS A 86 -3.62 -16.12 -4.93
N PRO A 87 -4.68 -15.29 -4.84
CA PRO A 87 -4.56 -13.89 -4.46
C PRO A 87 -3.95 -13.71 -3.07
N VAL A 88 -3.06 -12.72 -2.94
CA VAL A 88 -2.47 -12.27 -1.66
C VAL A 88 -2.77 -10.81 -1.35
N CYS A 89 -3.12 -10.02 -2.36
CA CYS A 89 -3.56 -8.64 -2.19
C CYS A 89 -4.88 -8.42 -2.92
N ALA A 90 -5.69 -7.52 -2.38
CA ALA A 90 -6.92 -7.08 -2.99
C ALA A 90 -7.14 -5.58 -2.74
N PHE A 91 -7.76 -4.90 -3.71
CA PHE A 91 -8.21 -3.53 -3.59
C PHE A 91 -9.42 -3.29 -4.50
N VAL A 92 -10.25 -2.30 -4.18
CA VAL A 92 -11.41 -1.92 -5.02
C VAL A 92 -11.23 -0.52 -5.57
N LEU A 93 -11.79 -0.27 -6.74
CA LEU A 93 -11.88 1.07 -7.33
C LEU A 93 -13.28 1.29 -7.89
N PRO A 94 -13.78 2.55 -7.89
CA PRO A 94 -14.92 2.92 -8.70
C PRO A 94 -14.79 2.41 -10.14
N ALA A 95 -15.86 1.80 -10.67
CA ALA A 95 -15.87 1.33 -12.06
C ALA A 95 -15.60 2.48 -13.04
N GLN A 96 -16.16 3.66 -12.76
CA GLN A 96 -15.85 4.90 -13.46
C GLN A 96 -14.63 5.56 -12.83
N LYS A 97 -13.43 5.21 -13.33
CA LYS A 97 -12.15 5.75 -12.86
C LYS A 97 -12.01 7.26 -13.07
N SER A 98 -12.78 7.86 -13.97
CA SER A 98 -12.87 9.31 -14.15
C SER A 98 -13.39 10.05 -12.91
N SER A 99 -14.00 9.35 -11.96
CA SER A 99 -14.38 9.93 -10.66
C SER A 99 -13.16 10.15 -9.74
N LEU A 100 -12.02 9.54 -10.06
CA LEU A 100 -10.78 9.67 -9.29
C LEU A 100 -9.87 10.73 -9.92
N PRO A 101 -9.01 11.38 -9.11
CA PRO A 101 -8.00 12.29 -9.64
C PRO A 101 -7.10 11.60 -10.68
N GLU A 102 -6.76 12.30 -11.76
CA GLU A 102 -5.93 11.75 -12.85
C GLU A 102 -4.56 11.24 -12.36
N GLU A 103 -3.96 11.94 -11.40
CA GLU A 103 -2.68 11.56 -10.78
C GLU A 103 -2.89 10.57 -9.61
N THR A 104 -3.66 9.52 -9.82
CA THR A 104 -3.78 8.41 -8.87
C THR A 104 -2.95 7.22 -9.34
N TYR A 105 -2.24 6.59 -8.41
CA TYR A 105 -1.36 5.47 -8.69
C TYR A 105 -1.71 4.26 -7.83
N VAL A 106 -1.42 3.07 -8.38
CA VAL A 106 -1.26 1.86 -7.59
C VAL A 106 0.21 1.66 -7.28
N PHE A 107 0.50 1.52 -6.00
CA PHE A 107 1.81 1.21 -5.49
C PHE A 107 1.85 -0.24 -5.01
N THR A 108 2.78 -1.04 -5.55
CA THR A 108 2.97 -2.43 -5.17
C THR A 108 4.32 -2.60 -4.47
N THR A 109 4.35 -3.39 -3.41
CA THR A 109 5.58 -3.71 -2.66
C THR A 109 5.74 -5.22 -2.51
N THR A 110 6.94 -5.72 -2.82
CA THR A 110 7.30 -7.14 -2.66
C THR A 110 8.05 -7.41 -1.36
N ARG A 111 8.10 -8.67 -0.95
CA ARG A 111 8.87 -9.13 0.22
C ARG A 111 10.38 -8.97 0.04
N GLY A 112 10.87 -9.08 -1.19
CA GLY A 112 12.24 -8.81 -1.59
C GLY A 112 12.59 -7.31 -1.64
N GLY A 113 11.66 -6.43 -1.25
CA GLY A 113 11.92 -5.00 -1.13
C GLY A 113 11.89 -4.25 -2.46
N MET A 114 11.24 -4.80 -3.49
CA MET A 114 10.94 -4.05 -4.71
C MET A 114 9.64 -3.29 -4.57
N VAL A 115 9.61 -2.10 -5.18
CA VAL A 115 8.43 -1.25 -5.27
C VAL A 115 8.15 -0.83 -6.70
N LYS A 116 6.87 -0.67 -7.03
CA LYS A 116 6.44 -0.18 -8.34
C LYS A 116 5.25 0.75 -8.21
N LYS A 117 5.33 1.88 -8.91
CA LYS A 117 4.26 2.84 -9.10
C LYS A 117 3.68 2.68 -10.50
N SER A 118 2.37 2.48 -10.62
CA SER A 118 1.67 2.38 -11.92
C SER A 118 0.47 3.30 -11.93
N LEU A 119 0.17 3.93 -13.06
CA LEU A 119 -1.00 4.79 -13.20
C LEU A 119 -2.28 3.96 -13.07
N LEU A 120 -3.25 4.47 -12.31
CA LEU A 120 -4.53 3.79 -12.11
C LEU A 120 -5.32 3.60 -13.41
N GLY A 121 -5.19 4.56 -14.33
CA GLY A 121 -5.79 4.53 -15.65
C GLY A 121 -5.32 3.38 -16.54
N GLU A 122 -4.16 2.78 -16.25
CA GLU A 122 -3.67 1.60 -16.99
C GLU A 122 -4.37 0.30 -16.59
N LEU A 123 -5.01 0.27 -15.43
CA LEU A 123 -5.69 -0.94 -14.98
C LEU A 123 -6.86 -1.27 -15.92
N PRO A 124 -7.08 -2.54 -16.30
CA PRO A 124 -8.25 -2.92 -17.07
C PRO A 124 -9.52 -2.86 -16.20
N GLY A 125 -10.70 -2.85 -16.83
CA GLY A 125 -11.97 -3.11 -16.15
C GLY A 125 -12.20 -4.60 -15.90
N PRO A 126 -13.34 -4.98 -15.29
CA PRO A 126 -13.73 -6.37 -15.12
C PRO A 126 -13.66 -7.17 -16.43
N SER A 127 -13.01 -8.32 -16.43
CA SER A 127 -12.89 -9.15 -17.63
C SER A 127 -12.62 -10.62 -17.32
N ALA A 128 -12.82 -11.48 -18.31
CA ALA A 128 -12.46 -12.91 -18.24
C ALA A 128 -10.95 -13.16 -18.44
N GLN A 129 -10.14 -12.11 -18.60
CA GLN A 129 -8.70 -12.23 -18.83
C GLN A 129 -7.93 -11.75 -17.60
N THR A 130 -6.80 -12.42 -17.34
CA THR A 130 -5.83 -11.95 -16.36
C THR A 130 -4.92 -10.89 -16.95
N PHE A 131 -4.39 -10.01 -16.10
CA PHE A 131 -3.38 -9.02 -16.48
C PHE A 131 -2.22 -9.03 -15.48
N TRP A 132 -1.13 -8.33 -15.77
CA TRP A 132 -0.03 -8.15 -14.81
C TRP A 132 -0.25 -6.87 -14.03
N LEU A 133 -0.36 -6.94 -12.70
CA LEU A 133 -0.29 -5.75 -11.87
C LEU A 133 1.18 -5.34 -11.66
N CYS A 134 2.04 -6.32 -11.42
CA CYS A 134 3.49 -6.19 -11.41
C CYS A 134 4.14 -7.52 -11.77
N LYS A 135 5.31 -7.49 -12.40
CA LYS A 135 6.09 -8.73 -12.56
C LYS A 135 6.99 -8.94 -11.34
N VAL A 136 6.78 -10.04 -10.62
CA VAL A 136 7.62 -10.40 -9.46
C VAL A 136 8.78 -11.28 -9.92
N ASN A 137 9.97 -11.04 -9.36
CA ASN A 137 11.17 -11.81 -9.67
C ASN A 137 11.13 -13.20 -9.02
N ASP A 138 11.94 -14.12 -9.55
CA ASP A 138 12.08 -15.46 -8.99
C ASP A 138 12.61 -15.40 -7.54
N GLY A 139 11.94 -16.10 -6.63
CA GLY A 139 12.26 -16.10 -5.20
C GLY A 139 11.70 -14.89 -4.42
N ASP A 140 10.97 -13.99 -5.08
CA ASP A 140 10.25 -12.89 -4.46
C ASP A 140 8.73 -13.13 -4.48
N ALA A 141 7.98 -12.33 -3.73
CA ALA A 141 6.54 -12.42 -3.58
C ALA A 141 5.93 -11.02 -3.40
N LEU A 142 4.87 -10.71 -4.13
CA LEU A 142 4.03 -9.55 -3.86
C LEU A 142 3.47 -9.65 -2.43
N GLY A 143 3.60 -8.58 -1.64
CA GLY A 143 3.13 -8.54 -0.25
C GLY A 143 2.06 -7.50 0.01
N TRP A 144 2.17 -6.32 -0.61
CA TRP A 144 1.28 -5.20 -0.34
C TRP A 144 0.93 -4.42 -1.61
N VAL A 145 -0.29 -3.90 -1.60
CA VAL A 145 -0.79 -2.95 -2.59
C VAL A 145 -1.38 -1.76 -1.84
N SER A 146 -1.13 -0.56 -2.32
CA SER A 146 -1.68 0.69 -1.77
C SER A 146 -2.01 1.64 -2.90
N LEU A 147 -2.93 2.57 -2.64
CA LEU A 147 -3.20 3.67 -3.56
C LEU A 147 -2.57 4.96 -3.03
N THR A 148 -2.31 5.88 -3.94
CA THR A 148 -1.62 7.12 -3.64
C THR A 148 -1.91 8.15 -4.73
N ASP A 149 -1.82 9.42 -4.34
CA ASP A 149 -1.93 10.61 -5.20
C ASP A 149 -0.55 11.07 -5.71
N GLY A 150 0.50 10.28 -5.46
CA GLY A 150 1.88 10.56 -5.86
C GLY A 150 2.62 11.54 -4.96
N LYS A 151 1.99 12.09 -3.90
CA LYS A 151 2.58 13.10 -3.02
C LYS A 151 2.84 12.58 -1.61
N ARG A 152 3.10 11.28 -1.50
CA ARG A 152 3.15 10.55 -0.23
C ARG A 152 4.52 10.01 0.05
N GLU A 153 4.70 9.57 1.29
CA GLU A 153 5.90 8.83 1.67
C GLU A 153 5.55 7.37 1.91
N LEU A 154 6.51 6.50 1.66
CA LEU A 154 6.37 5.06 1.81
C LEU A 154 7.18 4.64 3.02
N LEU A 155 6.54 3.94 3.97
CA LEU A 155 7.20 3.32 5.11
C LEU A 155 7.21 1.81 4.92
N LEU A 156 8.40 1.23 4.79
CA LEU A 156 8.60 -0.22 4.75
C LEU A 156 9.27 -0.69 6.02
N ALA A 157 8.84 -1.82 6.56
CA ALA A 157 9.48 -2.48 7.69
C ALA A 157 9.88 -3.91 7.32
N THR A 158 10.96 -4.38 7.95
CA THR A 158 11.63 -5.65 7.63
C THR A 158 11.57 -6.63 8.80
N ALA A 159 11.72 -7.92 8.50
CA ALA A 159 11.68 -9.01 9.46
C ALA A 159 12.74 -8.88 10.56
N LEU A 160 13.91 -8.31 10.25
CA LEU A 160 14.98 -8.05 11.22
C LEU A 160 14.83 -6.71 11.98
N GLY A 161 13.67 -6.06 11.88
CA GLY A 161 13.34 -4.89 12.68
C GLY A 161 13.92 -3.57 12.15
N MET A 162 14.36 -3.52 10.89
CA MET A 162 14.69 -2.26 10.20
C MET A 162 13.45 -1.66 9.54
N ALA A 163 13.40 -0.35 9.40
CA ALA A 163 12.40 0.34 8.57
C ALA A 163 13.01 1.49 7.76
N ILE A 164 12.51 1.68 6.55
CA ILE A 164 12.87 2.80 5.67
C ILE A 164 11.64 3.63 5.35
N ARG A 165 11.80 4.95 5.39
CA ARG A 165 10.79 5.93 4.96
C ARG A 165 11.40 6.80 3.88
N PHE A 166 10.76 6.90 2.74
CA PHE A 166 11.23 7.70 1.60
C PHE A 166 10.06 8.30 0.83
N ASP A 167 10.34 9.33 0.05
CA ASP A 167 9.34 10.01 -0.79
C ASP A 167 8.97 9.16 -2.01
N GLU A 168 7.68 9.08 -2.32
CA GLU A 168 7.20 8.32 -3.48
C GLU A 168 7.68 8.87 -4.83
N ASP A 169 8.08 10.14 -4.90
CA ASP A 169 8.68 10.74 -6.09
C ASP A 169 9.99 10.06 -6.50
N GLU A 170 10.66 9.35 -5.57
CA GLU A 170 11.84 8.54 -5.89
C GLU A 170 11.52 7.29 -6.73
N VAL A 171 10.24 7.00 -6.94
CA VAL A 171 9.74 5.91 -7.76
C VAL A 171 8.94 6.50 -8.91
N ARG A 172 9.53 6.54 -10.10
CA ARG A 172 8.83 6.98 -11.31
C ARG A 172 7.64 6.05 -11.64
N PRO A 173 6.56 6.56 -12.24
CA PRO A 173 5.52 5.73 -12.83
C PRO A 173 6.10 4.77 -13.88
N MET A 174 5.57 3.55 -13.90
CA MET A 174 5.98 2.46 -14.78
C MET A 174 4.77 1.68 -15.26
N GLY A 175 4.88 1.10 -16.45
CA GLY A 175 3.82 0.25 -17.00
C GLY A 175 3.60 -1.04 -16.19
N LEU A 176 2.43 -1.65 -16.42
CA LEU A 176 1.99 -2.89 -15.78
C LEU A 176 3.01 -4.04 -15.76
N VAL A 177 3.73 -4.29 -16.87
CA VAL A 177 4.66 -5.43 -17.04
C VAL A 177 6.01 -5.21 -16.35
N ALA A 178 6.32 -3.99 -15.88
CA ALA A 178 7.58 -3.71 -15.21
C ALA A 178 7.66 -4.41 -13.84
N ALA A 179 8.89 -4.74 -13.42
CA ALA A 179 9.15 -5.33 -12.11
C ALA A 179 9.21 -4.30 -10.98
N GLY A 180 9.60 -3.05 -11.30
CA GLY A 180 9.78 -1.99 -10.32
C GLY A 180 11.25 -1.67 -10.05
N VAL A 181 11.49 -1.00 -8.91
CA VAL A 181 12.82 -0.57 -8.44
C VAL A 181 13.02 -0.98 -6.98
N ASN A 182 14.27 -1.11 -6.54
CA ASN A 182 14.54 -1.49 -5.15
C ASN A 182 14.18 -0.36 -4.18
N ALA A 183 13.40 -0.65 -3.15
CA ALA A 183 13.00 0.30 -2.13
C ALA A 183 13.93 0.33 -0.92
N VAL A 184 14.40 -0.85 -0.50
CA VAL A 184 15.19 -1.04 0.72
C VAL A 184 16.36 -1.99 0.45
N LYS A 185 17.50 -1.73 1.07
CA LYS A 185 18.63 -2.65 1.04
C LYS A 185 18.50 -3.67 2.17
N LEU A 186 18.01 -4.85 1.83
CA LEU A 186 17.81 -5.95 2.77
C LEU A 186 19.15 -6.54 3.26
N GLY A 187 19.16 -6.96 4.52
CA GLY A 187 20.21 -7.80 5.09
C GLY A 187 20.11 -9.25 4.62
N VAL A 188 21.12 -10.06 4.94
CA VAL A 188 21.08 -11.50 4.64
C VAL A 188 19.98 -12.16 5.45
N GLY A 189 19.04 -12.85 4.78
CA GLY A 189 17.91 -13.52 5.42
C GLY A 189 16.80 -12.58 5.92
N ASP A 190 16.86 -11.32 5.50
CA ASP A 190 15.84 -10.31 5.79
C ASP A 190 14.81 -10.22 4.65
N GLU A 191 13.62 -9.75 4.96
CA GLU A 191 12.53 -9.53 4.02
C GLU A 191 11.64 -8.39 4.51
N VAL A 192 10.92 -7.73 3.62
CA VAL A 192 9.86 -6.79 4.01
C VAL A 192 8.72 -7.57 4.66
N THR A 193 8.22 -7.09 5.79
CA THR A 193 7.09 -7.66 6.54
C THR A 193 5.94 -6.67 6.74
N GLY A 194 6.10 -5.42 6.31
CA GLY A 194 4.99 -4.51 6.14
C GLY A 194 5.35 -3.30 5.29
N ALA A 195 4.34 -2.78 4.60
CA ALA A 195 4.44 -1.59 3.76
C ALA A 195 3.21 -0.72 4.00
N GLU A 196 3.43 0.55 4.31
CA GLU A 196 2.38 1.52 4.60
C GLU A 196 2.65 2.81 3.82
N VAL A 197 1.58 3.38 3.26
CA VAL A 197 1.62 4.70 2.65
C VAL A 197 1.30 5.72 3.73
N ILE A 198 2.20 6.68 3.88
CA ILE A 198 2.16 7.73 4.88
C ILE A 198 1.83 9.05 4.18
N ASN A 199 0.77 9.72 4.64
CA ASN A 199 0.51 11.09 4.22
C ASN A 199 1.64 11.95 4.81
N GLY A 200 2.42 12.61 3.94
CA GLY A 200 3.61 13.35 4.32
C GLY A 200 3.34 14.30 5.49
N LEU A 201 4.35 14.51 6.35
CA LEU A 201 4.27 15.39 7.53
C LEU A 201 4.17 16.90 7.18
N SER A 202 3.93 17.26 5.92
CA SER A 202 3.95 18.63 5.41
C SER A 202 2.55 19.22 5.23
N HIS A 203 1.79 19.32 6.32
CA HIS A 203 0.94 20.47 6.61
C HIS A 203 0.40 20.31 8.03
N GLU A 204 0.49 21.39 8.82
CA GLU A 204 -0.13 21.51 10.15
C GLU A 204 -1.52 20.87 10.19
N THR A 205 -1.61 19.67 10.75
CA THR A 205 -2.88 19.05 11.13
C THR A 205 -2.64 18.19 12.37
N THR A 206 -2.41 18.88 13.48
CA THR A 206 -2.62 18.33 14.83
C THR A 206 -4.07 17.95 15.08
N ASP A 207 -5.00 18.32 14.19
CA ASP A 207 -6.40 17.98 14.29
C ASP A 207 -6.92 17.56 12.92
N LYS A 208 -7.40 16.31 12.80
CA LYS A 208 -8.04 15.65 11.63
C LYS A 208 -7.16 14.69 10.81
N GLY A 209 -6.71 13.60 11.44
CA GLY A 209 -6.72 12.28 10.80
C GLY A 209 -5.45 11.77 10.11
N GLY A 210 -4.30 12.42 10.32
CA GLY A 210 -3.00 11.90 9.86
C GLY A 210 -2.54 10.65 10.63
N VAL A 211 -1.65 9.86 10.03
CA VAL A 211 -0.97 8.75 10.70
C VAL A 211 -0.03 9.32 11.77
N THR A 212 -0.34 9.10 13.04
CA THR A 212 0.43 9.66 14.17
C THR A 212 1.54 8.71 14.64
N ASP A 213 1.26 7.42 14.57
CA ASP A 213 2.11 6.35 15.06
C ASP A 213 2.02 5.11 14.16
N VAL A 214 3.03 4.27 14.30
CA VAL A 214 3.18 3.01 13.58
C VAL A 214 3.11 1.91 14.62
N PHE A 215 2.15 1.02 14.47
CA PHE A 215 2.05 -0.20 15.27
C PHE A 215 2.99 -1.24 14.68
N LEU A 216 3.81 -1.86 15.53
CA LEU A 216 4.73 -2.93 15.16
C LEU A 216 4.41 -4.16 16.01
N ILE A 217 4.40 -5.36 15.42
CA ILE A 217 4.22 -6.62 16.14
C ILE A 217 5.33 -7.62 15.82
N GLY A 218 5.86 -8.25 16.86
CA GLY A 218 6.81 -9.36 16.75
C GLY A 218 6.12 -10.70 16.56
N SER A 219 6.87 -11.70 16.10
CA SER A 219 6.41 -13.07 15.94
C SER A 219 5.99 -13.74 17.26
N ASP A 220 6.41 -13.19 18.40
CA ASP A 220 6.01 -13.62 19.76
C ASP A 220 4.71 -12.98 20.27
N GLY A 221 4.02 -12.18 19.44
CA GLY A 221 2.76 -11.54 19.79
C GLY A 221 2.89 -10.31 20.69
N LYS A 222 4.12 -9.85 20.94
CA LYS A 222 4.36 -8.55 21.55
C LYS A 222 4.29 -7.45 20.50
N ALA A 223 3.73 -6.32 20.88
CA ALA A 223 3.64 -5.15 20.01
C ALA A 223 4.06 -3.87 20.72
N LYS A 224 4.39 -2.85 19.94
CA LYS A 224 4.58 -1.48 20.42
C LYS A 224 4.11 -0.50 19.35
N ARG A 225 3.66 0.68 19.78
CA ARG A 225 3.47 1.82 18.86
C ARG A 225 4.65 2.75 18.93
N VAL A 226 5.09 3.26 17.80
CA VAL A 226 6.19 4.23 17.70
C VAL A 226 5.70 5.44 16.92
N ALA A 227 5.99 6.64 17.41
CA ALA A 227 5.57 7.86 16.72
C ALA A 227 6.19 7.95 15.32
N LEU A 228 5.41 8.36 14.32
CA LEU A 228 5.87 8.44 12.94
C LEU A 228 7.12 9.34 12.77
N LYS A 229 7.20 10.43 13.55
CA LYS A 229 8.35 11.34 13.58
C LYS A 229 9.67 10.67 13.94
N ASP A 230 9.65 9.53 14.63
CA ASP A 230 10.86 8.80 14.98
C ASP A 230 11.43 8.04 13.78
N PHE A 231 10.68 7.90 12.68
CA PHE A 231 11.13 7.35 11.40
C PHE A 231 11.50 8.51 10.45
N PRO A 232 12.80 8.88 10.37
CA PRO A 232 13.23 9.97 9.50
C PRO A 232 13.07 9.57 8.03
N SER A 233 12.64 10.53 7.22
CA SER A 233 12.66 10.40 5.76
C SER A 233 14.11 10.35 5.26
N GLN A 234 14.38 9.47 4.32
CA GLN A 234 15.70 9.26 3.73
C GLN A 234 15.55 8.83 2.25
N GLY A 235 16.67 8.75 1.53
CA GLY A 235 16.69 8.23 0.16
C GLY A 235 16.23 6.77 0.05
N ARG A 236 15.53 6.43 -1.01
CA ARG A 236 15.19 5.06 -1.40
C ARG A 236 16.47 4.22 -1.54
N TYR A 237 16.34 2.92 -1.29
CA TYR A 237 17.41 1.92 -1.35
C TYR A 237 18.49 2.11 -0.26
N GLY A 238 18.19 2.88 0.77
CA GLY A 238 18.93 2.87 2.03
C GLY A 238 18.73 1.58 2.83
N ARG A 239 19.52 1.42 3.91
CA ARG A 239 19.33 0.33 4.89
C ARG A 239 18.17 0.59 5.85
N GLY A 240 17.64 1.81 5.90
CA GLY A 240 16.68 2.18 6.91
C GLY A 240 17.30 2.45 8.28
N VAL A 241 16.43 2.64 9.27
CA VAL A 241 16.76 2.79 10.69
C VAL A 241 16.20 1.61 11.48
N ILE A 242 16.73 1.35 12.67
CA ILE A 242 16.17 0.33 13.56
C ILE A 242 14.76 0.77 13.99
N ALA A 243 13.74 0.08 13.53
CA ALA A 243 12.35 0.25 13.96
C ALA A 243 12.12 -0.39 15.33
N TRP A 244 12.64 -1.60 15.49
CA TRP A 244 12.59 -2.35 16.74
C TRP A 244 13.81 -3.27 16.84
N ASP A 245 14.60 -3.07 17.89
CA ASP A 245 15.61 -4.03 18.31
C ASP A 245 14.94 -5.26 18.94
N LEU A 246 14.80 -6.32 18.14
CA LEU A 246 14.10 -7.55 18.50
C LEU A 246 15.04 -8.56 19.15
N PRO A 247 14.58 -9.32 20.17
CA PRO A 247 15.37 -10.40 20.74
C PRO A 247 15.74 -11.47 19.70
N LEU A 248 16.83 -12.21 19.97
CA LEU A 248 17.28 -13.29 19.09
C LEU A 248 16.16 -14.32 18.88
N GLY A 249 15.89 -14.65 17.62
CA GLY A 249 14.85 -15.62 17.23
C GLY A 249 13.46 -15.02 17.05
N ILE A 250 13.24 -13.76 17.42
CA ILE A 250 11.99 -13.04 17.16
C ILE A 250 12.14 -12.20 15.90
N LYS A 251 11.17 -12.31 14.99
CA LYS A 251 11.10 -11.49 13.78
C LYS A 251 9.95 -10.51 13.87
N LEU A 252 10.06 -9.39 13.17
CA LEU A 252 8.94 -8.47 13.00
C LEU A 252 7.92 -9.14 12.06
N ALA A 253 6.71 -9.39 12.56
CA ALA A 253 5.65 -10.03 11.79
C ALA A 253 4.88 -9.03 10.91
N GLY A 254 4.82 -7.76 11.30
CA GLY A 254 4.26 -6.73 10.44
C GLY A 254 4.14 -5.38 11.12
N ILE A 255 3.70 -4.40 10.33
CA ILE A 255 3.35 -3.06 10.78
C ILE A 255 1.93 -2.71 10.36
N ALA A 256 1.32 -1.79 11.08
CA ALA A 256 0.03 -1.20 10.74
C ALA A 256 0.02 0.29 11.09
N THR A 257 -0.70 1.08 10.31
CA THR A 257 -1.02 2.47 10.64
C THR A 257 -2.53 2.66 10.77
N GLY A 258 -2.97 3.66 11.54
CA GLY A 258 -4.38 3.96 11.69
C GLY A 258 -4.70 4.75 12.95
N LYS A 259 -5.99 4.90 13.23
CA LYS A 259 -6.44 5.49 14.50
C LYS A 259 -6.17 4.52 15.65
N PRO A 260 -5.95 4.99 16.89
CA PRO A 260 -5.70 4.12 18.04
C PRO A 260 -6.74 3.01 18.23
N ASN A 261 -8.02 3.30 17.97
CA ASN A 261 -9.13 2.34 18.09
C ASN A 261 -9.33 1.43 16.86
N SER A 262 -8.46 1.51 15.85
CA SER A 262 -8.59 0.70 14.64
C SER A 262 -8.28 -0.76 14.97
N MET A 263 -9.10 -1.67 14.44
CA MET A 263 -8.94 -3.10 14.62
C MET A 263 -7.96 -3.66 13.60
N VAL A 264 -7.12 -4.60 14.05
CA VAL A 264 -6.24 -5.41 13.20
C VAL A 264 -6.48 -6.88 13.43
N THR A 265 -6.41 -7.66 12.36
CA THR A 265 -6.42 -9.11 12.41
C THR A 265 -4.99 -9.63 12.48
N ILE A 266 -4.69 -10.40 13.52
CA ILE A 266 -3.40 -11.03 13.79
C ILE A 266 -3.50 -12.49 13.37
N HIS A 267 -2.80 -12.85 12.31
CA HIS A 267 -2.76 -14.21 11.81
C HIS A 267 -1.67 -15.00 12.49
N LEU A 268 -2.03 -16.10 13.14
CA LEU A 268 -1.08 -17.05 13.73
C LEU A 268 -0.77 -18.21 12.78
N LEU A 269 0.31 -18.94 13.07
CA LEU A 269 0.78 -20.09 12.29
C LEU A 269 -0.10 -21.32 12.54
N LYS A 270 -0.44 -21.59 13.82
CA LYS A 270 -1.22 -22.77 14.22
C LYS A 270 -2.58 -22.40 14.79
N ALA A 271 -2.64 -21.39 15.65
CA ALA A 271 -3.90 -20.95 16.23
C ALA A 271 -4.78 -20.20 15.22
N ALA A 272 -6.07 -20.16 15.51
CA ALA A 272 -7.02 -19.29 14.81
C ALA A 272 -6.59 -17.81 14.96
N ALA A 273 -6.91 -16.99 13.96
CA ALA A 273 -6.54 -15.58 13.98
C ALA A 273 -7.22 -14.85 15.14
N LYS A 274 -6.53 -13.87 15.71
CA LYS A 274 -7.03 -13.01 16.79
C LYS A 274 -7.22 -11.60 16.26
N SER A 275 -8.05 -10.82 16.94
CA SER A 275 -8.24 -9.40 16.63
C SER A 275 -7.76 -8.57 17.81
N ALA A 276 -7.09 -7.46 17.54
CA ALA A 276 -6.64 -6.51 18.56
C ALA A 276 -6.83 -5.08 18.05
N ARG A 277 -6.95 -4.13 18.97
CA ARG A 277 -6.87 -2.70 18.64
C ARG A 277 -5.41 -2.24 18.61
N LEU A 278 -5.13 -1.21 17.81
CA LEU A 278 -3.79 -0.61 17.79
C LEU A 278 -3.39 -0.04 19.16
N ASP A 279 -4.35 0.48 19.94
CA ASP A 279 -4.13 1.10 21.24
C ASP A 279 -3.82 0.13 22.39
N GLU A 280 -4.02 -1.19 22.19
CA GLU A 280 -3.60 -2.23 23.14
C GLU A 280 -2.07 -2.29 23.29
N ALA A 281 -1.34 -1.82 22.27
CA ALA A 281 0.09 -1.58 22.39
C ALA A 281 0.37 -0.16 22.87
N GLY A 282 1.25 -0.02 23.85
CA GLY A 282 1.70 1.27 24.36
C GLY A 282 2.58 2.03 23.37
N LEU A 283 2.51 3.36 23.43
CA LEU A 283 3.41 4.24 22.69
C LEU A 283 4.80 4.22 23.34
N LYS A 284 5.82 3.86 22.58
CA LYS A 284 7.21 3.70 23.02
C LYS A 284 8.18 4.26 21.98
N LYS A 285 9.40 4.59 22.41
CA LYS A 285 10.48 4.99 21.49
C LYS A 285 10.99 3.77 20.71
N ARG A 286 11.61 4.00 19.54
CA ARG A 286 12.25 2.92 18.74
C ARG A 286 13.26 2.09 19.54
N ALA A 287 14.06 2.75 20.37
CA ALA A 287 15.09 2.11 21.20
C ALA A 287 14.53 1.19 22.30
N ALA A 288 13.22 1.24 22.59
CA ALA A 288 12.61 0.33 23.56
C ALA A 288 12.58 -1.10 23.01
N THR A 289 13.25 -2.02 23.69
CA THR A 289 13.30 -3.45 23.34
C THR A 289 12.02 -4.19 23.75
N ARG A 290 11.36 -3.76 24.83
CA ARG A 290 10.16 -4.40 25.38
C ARG A 290 8.87 -3.89 24.74
N GLY A 291 8.13 -4.80 24.10
CA GLY A 291 6.74 -4.59 23.68
C GLY A 291 5.73 -5.01 24.75
N ASP A 292 4.47 -4.63 24.57
CA ASP A 292 3.33 -5.09 25.37
C ASP A 292 2.76 -6.35 24.75
N VAL A 293 2.25 -7.27 25.57
CA VAL A 293 1.64 -8.51 25.06
C VAL A 293 0.25 -8.18 24.54
N VAL A 294 0.10 -8.17 23.21
CA VAL A 294 -1.20 -7.93 22.53
C VAL A 294 -1.85 -9.26 22.17
N THR A 295 -1.05 -10.30 21.92
CA THR A 295 -1.56 -11.64 21.67
C THR A 295 -0.66 -12.67 22.31
N GLU A 296 -1.25 -13.54 23.12
CA GLU A 296 -0.55 -14.72 23.62
C GLU A 296 -0.31 -15.72 22.48
N VAL A 297 0.97 -16.07 22.31
CA VAL A 297 1.45 -17.07 21.35
C VAL A 297 1.90 -18.32 22.11
N LYS A 298 1.32 -19.47 21.76
CA LYS A 298 1.67 -20.75 22.39
C LYS A 298 3.04 -21.24 21.89
N PRO A 299 3.75 -22.09 22.66
CA PRO A 299 5.00 -22.70 22.19
C PRO A 299 4.84 -23.39 20.83
N GLY A 300 5.73 -23.06 19.89
CA GLY A 300 5.71 -23.58 18.53
C GLY A 300 4.66 -22.95 17.60
N ASP A 301 3.98 -21.89 18.04
CA ASP A 301 3.19 -20.99 17.22
C ASP A 301 3.95 -19.68 16.99
N ALA A 302 3.50 -18.86 16.04
CA ALA A 302 4.08 -17.56 15.74
C ALA A 302 3.06 -16.65 15.05
N VAL A 303 3.17 -15.34 15.25
CA VAL A 303 2.46 -14.37 14.42
C VAL A 303 3.10 -14.35 13.03
N LEU A 304 2.29 -14.52 11.98
CA LEU A 304 2.70 -14.52 10.58
C LEU A 304 2.55 -13.17 9.89
N GLY A 305 1.58 -12.37 10.31
CA GLY A 305 1.28 -11.10 9.68
C GLY A 305 0.04 -10.44 10.24
N LEU A 306 -0.16 -9.20 9.79
CA LEU A 306 -1.31 -8.37 10.13
C LEU A 306 -2.17 -8.15 8.89
N VAL A 307 -3.48 -8.10 9.09
CA VAL A 307 -4.44 -7.65 8.08
C VAL A 307 -5.24 -6.50 8.66
N VAL A 308 -5.24 -5.39 7.93
CA VAL A 308 -6.06 -4.21 8.20
C VAL A 308 -7.10 -4.12 7.09
N ALA A 309 -8.32 -3.70 7.44
CA ALA A 309 -9.34 -3.38 6.45
C ALA A 309 -8.82 -2.34 5.44
N TRP A 310 -8.88 -2.68 4.16
CA TRP A 310 -8.56 -1.79 3.06
C TRP A 310 -9.81 -1.02 2.64
N SER A 311 -9.69 0.29 2.40
CA SER A 311 -10.74 1.10 1.79
C SER A 311 -10.15 2.21 0.94
N VAL A 312 -10.83 2.63 -0.14
CA VAL A 312 -10.35 3.69 -1.05
C VAL A 312 -10.11 4.99 -0.28
N GLU A 313 -10.98 5.32 0.67
CA GLU A 313 -10.93 6.59 1.42
C GLU A 313 -9.69 6.71 2.29
N ARG A 314 -9.18 5.58 2.79
CA ARG A 314 -7.90 5.53 3.52
C ARG A 314 -6.75 6.05 2.66
N PHE A 315 -6.84 5.89 1.34
CA PHE A 315 -5.77 6.20 0.40
C PHE A 315 -6.00 7.45 -0.45
N LEU A 316 -7.16 8.06 -0.49
CA LEU A 316 -7.39 9.25 -1.33
C LEU A 316 -7.89 10.49 -0.59
N GLY A 317 -8.01 10.43 0.75
CA GLY A 317 -8.18 11.60 1.62
C GLY A 317 -9.19 12.64 1.08
N GLY A 318 -10.49 12.47 1.36
CA GLY A 318 -11.46 13.55 1.15
C GLY A 318 -12.19 13.56 -0.19
N GLY A 319 -12.50 12.41 -0.77
CA GLY A 319 -13.65 12.34 -1.68
C GLY A 319 -14.93 12.50 -0.87
N LYS A 320 -15.72 13.55 -1.13
CA LYS A 320 -17.14 13.51 -0.77
C LYS A 320 -17.70 12.26 -1.45
N GLY A 321 -18.15 11.28 -0.68
CA GLY A 321 -18.99 10.21 -1.23
C GLY A 321 -20.16 10.84 -1.99
N PRO A 322 -20.77 10.11 -2.95
CA PRO A 322 -21.95 10.62 -3.64
C PRO A 322 -22.95 11.11 -2.59
N ALA A 323 -23.45 12.33 -2.80
CA ALA A 323 -24.36 12.98 -1.87
C ALA A 323 -25.47 12.00 -1.49
N LYS A 324 -25.78 11.88 -0.19
CA LYS A 324 -27.00 11.22 0.26
C LYS A 324 -28.17 11.86 -0.47
N HIS A 325 -28.66 11.22 -1.54
CA HIS A 325 -30.00 11.46 -2.02
C HIS A 325 -30.93 10.85 -0.99
N THR A 326 -31.29 11.64 0.02
CA THR A 326 -32.52 11.40 0.76
C THR A 326 -33.67 11.49 -0.25
N PRO A 327 -34.46 10.44 -0.46
CA PRO A 327 -35.70 10.58 -1.19
C PRO A 327 -36.63 11.45 -0.34
N THR A 328 -36.88 12.66 -0.81
CA THR A 328 -38.02 13.45 -0.33
C THR A 328 -39.28 12.70 -0.72
N VAL A 329 -39.86 12.00 0.26
CA VAL A 329 -41.23 11.51 0.17
C VAL A 329 -42.12 12.74 0.16
N ASP A 330 -42.57 13.10 -1.05
CA ASP A 330 -43.58 14.12 -1.26
C ASP A 330 -44.92 13.58 -0.75
N SER A 331 -45.30 13.99 0.46
CA SER A 331 -46.62 13.73 1.02
C SER A 331 -47.61 14.67 0.36
N GLY A 332 -48.14 14.25 -0.78
CA GLY A 332 -49.25 14.94 -1.43
C GLY A 332 -50.49 14.97 -0.53
N LYS A 333 -51.01 16.19 -0.30
CA LYS A 333 -52.46 16.43 -0.16
C LYS A 333 -52.85 17.67 -0.98
N PRO A 334 -54.05 17.68 -1.55
CA PRO A 334 -54.30 18.22 -2.89
C PRO A 334 -54.64 19.70 -2.86
N GLN A 335 -54.15 20.46 -3.86
CA GLN A 335 -54.59 21.84 -4.09
C GLN A 335 -55.52 21.92 -5.30
N GLN A 336 -56.70 22.44 -4.99
CA GLN A 336 -57.84 22.72 -5.83
C GLN A 336 -57.57 23.92 -6.74
N LEU A 337 -58.02 23.81 -7.98
CA LEU A 337 -57.95 24.78 -9.05
C LEU A 337 -58.96 25.92 -8.81
N THR A 338 -58.53 27.18 -8.82
CA THR A 338 -59.40 28.32 -9.18
C THR A 338 -58.64 29.44 -9.89
N LEU A 339 -59.27 29.88 -10.97
CA LEU A 339 -58.89 30.92 -11.92
C LEU A 339 -59.17 32.32 -11.35
N LEU A 340 -58.36 33.31 -11.78
CA LEU A 340 -58.77 34.57 -12.45
C LEU A 340 -57.73 35.69 -12.26
N SER A 341 -57.36 36.30 -13.39
CA SER A 341 -56.56 37.53 -13.52
C SER A 341 -57.36 38.79 -13.05
N PRO A 342 -56.80 40.01 -13.00
CA PRO A 342 -56.51 40.77 -14.23
C PRO A 342 -55.30 41.73 -14.23
N LEU A 343 -55.06 42.22 -15.45
CA LEU A 343 -54.01 43.08 -16.01
C LEU A 343 -54.00 44.55 -15.54
N LYS A 344 -52.82 45.21 -15.64
CA LYS A 344 -52.57 46.57 -16.23
C LYS A 344 -51.06 46.89 -16.14
N GLU A 345 -50.31 46.94 -17.24
CA GLU A 345 -50.07 48.04 -18.22
C GLU A 345 -48.94 49.05 -17.87
N LYS A 346 -47.97 49.15 -18.81
CA LYS A 346 -47.20 50.34 -19.28
C LYS A 346 -46.17 50.99 -18.32
N LYS A 347 -45.01 51.54 -18.72
CA LYS A 347 -44.45 52.12 -19.97
C LYS A 347 -42.91 52.27 -19.75
N THR A 348 -42.05 51.79 -20.66
CA THR A 348 -41.16 52.53 -21.62
C THR A 348 -40.20 53.64 -21.13
N ALA A 349 -38.96 53.56 -21.69
CA ALA A 349 -38.03 54.64 -22.09
C ALA A 349 -37.20 55.35 -20.98
N ASP A 350 -35.97 55.85 -21.16
CA ASP A 350 -34.95 55.90 -22.22
C ASP A 350 -33.71 56.65 -21.64
N LYS A 351 -32.54 56.51 -22.28
CA LYS A 351 -31.36 57.42 -22.37
C LYS A 351 -30.52 57.86 -21.16
N GLY A 352 -29.21 57.90 -21.41
CA GLY A 352 -28.33 58.93 -20.85
C GLY A 352 -26.84 58.62 -20.84
N ALA A 353 -26.12 58.94 -21.92
CA ALA A 353 -24.66 58.98 -21.98
C ALA A 353 -24.09 60.21 -21.24
N THR A 354 -22.83 60.15 -20.76
CA THR A 354 -21.82 61.21 -20.99
C THR A 354 -20.44 60.87 -20.42
N THR A 355 -19.44 61.31 -21.20
CA THR A 355 -17.98 61.31 -21.04
C THR A 355 -17.46 62.43 -20.13
N LYS A 356 -16.30 62.25 -19.47
CA LYS A 356 -15.19 63.25 -19.47
C LYS A 356 -13.90 62.76 -18.79
N ALA A 357 -12.80 63.39 -19.19
CA ALA A 357 -11.41 62.97 -19.05
C ALA A 357 -10.56 63.86 -18.12
N ALA A 358 -9.38 63.32 -17.76
CA ALA A 358 -8.04 63.93 -17.66
C ALA A 358 -7.56 64.76 -16.43
N ALA A 359 -6.33 64.42 -15.99
CA ALA A 359 -5.16 65.26 -15.62
C ALA A 359 -4.46 64.77 -14.31
N ALA A 360 -3.27 64.13 -14.34
CA ALA A 360 -1.90 64.66 -14.47
C ALA A 360 -1.23 65.14 -13.15
N LYS A 361 -0.12 64.49 -12.74
CA LYS A 361 1.19 65.09 -12.33
C LYS A 361 2.23 64.04 -11.86
N LYS A 362 3.47 64.20 -12.36
CA LYS A 362 4.78 63.61 -11.94
C LYS A 362 5.63 64.81 -11.41
N PRO A 363 6.96 64.75 -11.08
CA PRO A 363 7.89 63.68 -10.62
C PRO A 363 8.77 64.11 -9.40
N ALA A 364 9.58 63.19 -8.86
CA ALA A 364 10.99 63.48 -8.52
C ALA A 364 11.81 62.19 -8.30
N ALA A 365 13.04 62.19 -8.81
CA ALA A 365 14.07 61.17 -8.67
C ALA A 365 15.35 61.82 -8.11
N LYS A 366 16.22 61.06 -7.42
CA LYS A 366 17.69 61.08 -7.63
C LYS A 366 18.41 60.00 -6.83
N ALA A 367 19.48 59.50 -7.47
CA ALA A 367 20.40 58.45 -7.05
C ALA A 367 21.69 59.00 -6.42
N GLY A 368 22.49 58.13 -5.79
CA GLY A 368 23.95 58.29 -5.82
C GLY A 368 24.77 57.69 -4.66
N ALA A 369 25.73 56.84 -5.04
CA ALA A 369 27.10 56.69 -4.51
C ALA A 369 27.46 55.55 -3.53
N ALA A 370 28.47 54.78 -3.98
CA ALA A 370 29.20 53.72 -3.32
C ALA A 370 30.29 54.23 -2.35
N LYS A 371 30.64 53.46 -1.31
CA LYS A 371 31.99 53.35 -0.70
C LYS A 371 32.16 52.02 0.07
N THR A 372 33.22 51.28 -0.22
CA THR A 372 33.90 50.32 0.67
C THR A 372 34.72 51.08 1.73
N PRO A 373 35.04 50.44 2.89
CA PRO A 373 36.46 50.11 3.12
C PRO A 373 36.76 48.81 3.91
N ALA A 374 37.86 48.19 3.46
CA ALA A 374 38.91 47.35 4.08
C ALA A 374 38.85 46.76 5.52
N LYS A 375 39.08 45.44 5.56
CA LYS A 375 40.18 44.68 6.20
C LYS A 375 40.43 44.78 7.73
N LYS A 376 40.19 43.66 8.44
CA LYS A 376 41.14 43.06 9.40
C LYS A 376 41.06 41.53 9.39
N THR A 377 42.19 40.90 9.10
CA THR A 377 42.51 39.47 9.30
C THR A 377 42.65 39.14 10.79
N PRO A 378 42.53 37.87 11.20
CA PRO A 378 43.76 37.18 11.60
C PRO A 378 43.90 35.71 11.13
N ALA A 379 45.11 35.44 10.63
CA ALA A 379 45.97 34.26 10.76
C ALA A 379 45.37 32.85 11.03
N SER A 380 45.46 32.03 9.97
CA SER A 380 46.09 30.69 9.93
C SER A 380 46.36 29.92 11.23
N LYS A 381 45.75 28.74 11.36
CA LYS A 381 46.48 27.51 11.76
C LYS A 381 45.97 26.33 10.93
N ALA A 382 46.87 25.78 10.11
CA ALA A 382 46.69 24.52 9.40
C ALA A 382 46.60 23.35 10.39
N PRO A 383 45.74 22.34 10.15
CA PRO A 383 45.96 21.02 10.72
C PRO A 383 46.95 20.28 9.82
N THR A 384 48.12 20.03 10.39
CA THR A 384 49.17 19.17 9.86
C THR A 384 48.63 17.77 9.59
N ALA A 385 48.90 17.29 8.37
CA ALA A 385 48.79 15.90 8.02
C ALA A 385 49.72 15.07 8.92
N LYS A 386 49.13 14.30 9.85
CA LYS A 386 49.81 13.15 10.47
C LYS A 386 49.25 11.87 9.87
N LYS A 387 50.01 11.35 8.92
CA LYS A 387 50.04 9.94 8.49
C LYS A 387 50.10 9.01 9.70
N PRO A 388 49.14 8.10 9.91
CA PRO A 388 49.40 6.88 10.65
C PRO A 388 50.05 5.89 9.69
N ALA A 389 51.26 5.47 10.03
CA ALA A 389 52.00 4.44 9.33
C ALA A 389 51.17 3.15 9.22
N ALA A 390 51.14 2.59 8.01
CA ALA A 390 50.74 1.23 7.76
C ALA A 390 51.60 0.29 8.61
N LYS A 391 51.01 -0.31 9.64
CA LYS A 391 51.52 -1.57 10.19
C LYS A 391 50.95 -2.69 9.33
N ALA A 392 51.83 -3.27 8.52
CA ALA A 392 51.58 -4.53 7.83
C ALA A 392 51.22 -5.61 8.86
N PRO A 393 50.11 -6.34 8.71
CA PRO A 393 49.97 -7.63 9.35
C PRO A 393 50.81 -8.65 8.58
N ALA A 394 51.76 -9.26 9.29
CA ALA A 394 52.59 -10.35 8.81
C ALA A 394 51.73 -11.48 8.24
N THR A 395 51.89 -11.74 6.95
CA THR A 395 51.40 -12.93 6.27
C THR A 395 52.16 -14.14 6.80
N LYS A 396 51.54 -14.86 7.74
CA LYS A 396 51.91 -16.26 8.00
C LYS A 396 51.28 -17.10 6.90
N THR A 397 52.10 -17.55 5.96
CA THR A 397 51.82 -18.64 5.02
C THR A 397 51.71 -19.96 5.79
N PRO A 398 50.62 -20.73 5.65
CA PRO A 398 50.66 -22.17 5.85
C PRO A 398 50.70 -22.88 4.50
N ALA A 399 51.66 -23.79 4.38
CA ALA A 399 51.99 -24.57 3.21
C ALA A 399 50.78 -25.26 2.54
N ALA A 400 50.78 -25.21 1.21
CA ALA A 400 49.89 -25.97 0.35
C ALA A 400 50.07 -27.49 0.59
N LYS A 401 49.05 -28.14 1.12
CA LYS A 401 48.88 -29.60 1.01
C LYS A 401 48.08 -29.91 -0.26
N LYS A 402 48.76 -30.54 -1.21
CA LYS A 402 48.24 -31.16 -2.44
C LYS A 402 47.05 -32.09 -2.14
N PRO A 403 45.85 -31.89 -2.73
CA PRO A 403 44.82 -32.92 -2.74
C PRO A 403 45.13 -33.94 -3.85
N ALA A 404 45.21 -35.21 -3.45
CA ALA A 404 45.31 -36.34 -4.37
C ALA A 404 44.02 -36.46 -5.21
N SER A 405 44.21 -36.62 -6.51
CA SER A 405 43.19 -36.94 -7.50
C SER A 405 42.50 -38.27 -7.18
N LYS A 406 41.22 -38.23 -6.79
CA LYS A 406 40.31 -39.40 -6.84
C LYS A 406 39.39 -39.25 -8.05
N LYS A 407 39.65 -40.10 -9.05
CA LYS A 407 38.83 -40.40 -10.23
C LYS A 407 37.41 -40.84 -9.81
N PRO A 408 36.33 -40.21 -10.26
CA PRO A 408 35.00 -40.82 -10.23
C PRO A 408 34.87 -41.81 -11.40
N ALA A 409 34.53 -43.05 -11.08
CA ALA A 409 34.16 -44.06 -12.07
C ALA A 409 32.85 -43.66 -12.76
N ALA A 410 32.86 -43.65 -14.09
CA ALA A 410 31.68 -43.51 -14.92
C ALA A 410 30.73 -44.70 -14.66
N LYS A 411 29.51 -44.40 -14.21
CA LYS A 411 28.39 -45.34 -14.22
C LYS A 411 27.64 -45.16 -15.53
N THR A 412 27.71 -46.17 -16.39
CA THR A 412 26.92 -46.35 -17.59
C THR A 412 25.42 -46.40 -17.24
N PRO A 413 24.55 -45.59 -17.87
CA PRO A 413 23.10 -45.78 -17.78
C PRO A 413 22.69 -46.95 -18.69
N ALA A 414 22.08 -47.98 -18.11
CA ALA A 414 21.43 -49.05 -18.85
C ALA A 414 20.20 -48.49 -19.60
N ALA A 415 20.21 -48.66 -20.92
CA ALA A 415 19.08 -48.38 -21.79
C ALA A 415 17.91 -49.33 -21.47
N LYS A 416 16.74 -48.77 -21.12
CA LYS A 416 15.47 -49.49 -21.15
C LYS A 416 14.91 -49.41 -22.56
N ALA A 417 14.84 -50.56 -23.22
CA ALA A 417 14.14 -50.74 -24.48
C ALA A 417 12.61 -50.55 -24.29
N PRO A 418 11.91 -49.94 -25.26
CA PRO A 418 10.45 -49.83 -25.24
C PRO A 418 9.81 -51.13 -25.75
N ALA A 419 8.87 -51.69 -24.97
CA ALA A 419 8.05 -52.81 -25.37
C ALA A 419 6.99 -52.36 -26.39
N ALA A 420 7.07 -52.92 -27.60
CA ALA A 420 6.07 -52.81 -28.64
C ALA A 420 4.79 -53.56 -28.24
N LYS A 421 3.65 -52.85 -28.19
CA LYS A 421 2.32 -53.46 -28.22
C LYS A 421 1.93 -53.73 -29.68
N LYS A 422 1.80 -55.01 -30.02
CA LYS A 422 1.20 -55.50 -31.27
C LYS A 422 -0.33 -55.32 -31.20
N PRO A 423 -1.02 -54.92 -32.29
CA PRO A 423 -2.47 -54.85 -32.32
C PRO A 423 -3.05 -56.25 -32.58
N ALA A 424 -4.12 -56.61 -31.87
CA ALA A 424 -4.98 -57.73 -32.22
C ALA A 424 -6.37 -57.18 -32.59
N SER A 425 -6.78 -57.55 -33.80
CA SER A 425 -8.03 -57.23 -34.46
C SER A 425 -9.21 -58.08 -33.96
N LYS A 426 -10.38 -57.45 -33.92
CA LYS A 426 -11.75 -57.94 -34.22
C LYS A 426 -12.12 -59.38 -33.79
N LYS A 427 -13.13 -59.48 -32.91
CA LYS A 427 -14.49 -59.86 -33.31
C LYS A 427 -15.51 -59.35 -32.30
#